data_AF-A0A442GCG0-F1
#
_entry.id   AF-A0A442GCG0-F1
#
_cell.length_a   1.000
_cell.length_b   1.000
_cell.length_c   1.000
_cell.angle_alpha   90.00
_cell.angle_beta   90.00
_cell.angle_gamma   90.00
#
_symmetry.space_group_name_H-M   'P 1'
#
loop_
_entity.id
_entity.type
_entity.pdbx_description
1 polymer ?
#
loop_
_entity_poly.entity_id
_entity_poly.type
_entity_poly.pdbx_seq_one_letter_code
_entity_poly.pdbx_strand_id
1 'polypeptide(L)'
;MIDKRAQATLMAALLLVIGFAAWPTYAAEPALKNARLIGRFLDAGDRAAFEWPGSAIEFAFAGSWLDVVLDDRGKNSLVLDVDGKLSRIDLKKGSNTYRLVATQGADRHSVRLVRRTEAFFGTTTLKDVRTDGTLLRPEPKKRSLLVIGDSISAGYGIEGKDAKCKFSADTENQYLTYAAITARRYDADVITLAASGKGLVRNFQGAKGRTMVDLYDRVLPSRRDREALPKTDVIIIHLGMNDFSGGARPANFAASYAELLAKLRANAPDAMIYAGFGPLLTGEDFAAADKAVDDVVKQRRDAGDSKTAMIRFTEPPGASLRGCD
;
A
#
# COMPACT_ATOMS: atom_id res chain seq x y z
N MET A 1 0.43 59.18 83.72
CA MET A 1 -0.22 58.10 82.96
C MET A 1 -0.26 58.52 81.50
N ILE A 2 0.68 58.03 80.69
CA ILE A 2 0.65 58.15 79.23
C ILE A 2 0.61 56.71 78.73
N ASP A 3 -0.45 56.41 77.99
CA ASP A 3 -0.82 55.06 77.58
C ASP A 3 0.00 54.61 76.34
N LYS A 4 0.29 53.32 76.31
CA LYS A 4 1.02 52.62 75.23
C LYS A 4 0.02 52.04 74.23
N ARG A 5 0.50 51.85 72.99
CA ARG A 5 0.07 50.90 71.90
C ARG A 5 -0.37 51.66 70.64
N ALA A 6 -0.03 51.25 69.41
CA ALA A 6 0.78 50.14 68.90
C ALA A 6 1.25 50.50 67.48
N GLN A 7 2.42 49.99 67.11
CA GLN A 7 2.96 50.01 65.74
C GLN A 7 2.14 49.07 64.85
N ALA A 8 1.79 49.52 63.64
CA ALA A 8 1.30 48.67 62.57
C ALA A 8 2.24 48.76 61.37
N THR A 9 2.92 47.66 61.11
CA THR A 9 3.90 47.42 60.06
C THR A 9 3.22 47.36 58.69
N LEU A 10 3.68 48.16 57.72
CA LEU A 10 3.23 48.10 56.33
C LEU A 10 4.02 46.99 55.59
N MET A 11 3.41 45.83 55.32
CA MET A 11 3.94 44.85 54.36
C MET A 11 3.44 45.21 52.96
N ALA A 12 4.35 45.64 52.08
CA ALA A 12 4.09 45.74 50.65
C ALA A 12 4.13 44.33 50.04
N ALA A 13 2.99 43.85 49.54
CA ALA A 13 2.91 42.61 48.76
C ALA A 13 3.35 42.89 47.32
N LEU A 14 4.53 42.38 46.94
CA LEU A 14 5.01 42.37 45.56
C LEU A 14 4.31 41.20 44.83
N LEU A 15 3.29 41.50 44.03
CA LEU A 15 2.65 40.52 43.15
C LEU A 15 3.55 40.25 41.93
N LEU A 16 4.22 39.10 41.93
CA LEU A 16 4.94 38.58 40.77
C LEU A 16 3.90 38.11 39.73
N VAL A 17 3.72 38.87 38.65
CA VAL A 17 2.95 38.44 37.49
C VAL A 17 3.82 37.46 36.69
N ILE A 18 3.61 36.16 36.91
CA ILE A 18 4.18 35.12 36.05
C ILE A 18 3.37 35.15 34.74
N GLY A 19 3.96 35.76 33.71
CA GLY A 19 3.42 35.68 32.35
C GLY A 19 3.44 34.23 31.89
N PHE A 20 2.28 33.58 31.84
CA PHE A 20 2.12 32.34 31.10
C PHE A 20 2.36 32.64 29.63
N ALA A 21 3.52 32.23 29.11
CA ALA A 21 3.73 32.16 27.67
C ALA A 21 2.70 31.15 27.12
N ALA A 22 1.65 31.67 26.49
CA ALA A 22 0.69 30.84 25.77
C ALA A 22 1.47 30.08 24.68
N TRP A 23 1.63 28.78 24.87
CA TRP A 23 2.05 27.91 23.78
C TRP A 23 1.01 28.06 22.67
N PRO A 24 1.42 28.23 21.40
CA PRO A 24 0.47 28.30 20.31
C PRO A 24 -0.38 27.03 20.35
N THR A 25 -1.65 27.20 20.67
CA THR A 25 -2.67 26.18 20.48
C THR A 25 -2.85 26.05 18.98
N TYR A 26 -2.04 25.18 18.37
CA TYR A 26 -2.31 24.74 17.01
C TYR A 26 -3.70 24.11 17.03
N ALA A 27 -4.66 24.74 16.36
CA ALA A 27 -5.85 24.04 15.93
C ALA A 27 -5.36 22.92 15.00
N ALA A 28 -5.25 21.71 15.56
CA ALA A 28 -4.82 20.55 14.80
C ALA A 28 -5.91 20.27 13.77
N GLU A 29 -5.75 20.73 12.52
CA GLU A 29 -6.45 20.08 11.42
C GLU A 29 -6.13 18.59 11.48
N PRO A 30 -7.11 17.69 11.30
CA PRO A 30 -6.83 16.26 11.28
C PRO A 30 -5.74 16.01 10.25
N ALA A 31 -4.58 15.52 10.70
CA ALA A 31 -3.37 15.50 9.88
C ALA A 31 -3.51 14.66 8.59
N LEU A 32 -4.52 13.78 8.56
CA LEU A 32 -4.94 13.02 7.38
C LEU A 32 -5.62 13.85 6.28
N LYS A 33 -6.26 14.98 6.61
CA LYS A 33 -7.00 15.81 5.64
C LYS A 33 -6.10 16.30 4.50
N ASN A 34 -4.83 16.55 4.82
CA ASN A 34 -3.81 17.02 3.88
C ASN A 34 -2.86 15.89 3.42
N ALA A 35 -3.12 14.64 3.82
CA ALA A 35 -2.43 13.48 3.29
C ALA A 35 -3.14 12.95 2.05
N ARG A 36 -2.38 12.38 1.11
CA ARG A 36 -2.94 11.60 0.00
C ARG A 36 -2.76 10.11 0.29
N LEU A 37 -3.87 9.40 0.47
CA LEU A 37 -3.89 7.96 0.72
C LEU A 37 -4.09 7.22 -0.61
N ILE A 38 -3.12 6.39 -1.00
CA ILE A 38 -3.11 5.67 -2.27
C ILE A 38 -3.10 4.18 -1.98
N GLY A 39 -4.21 3.51 -2.25
CA GLY A 39 -4.45 2.13 -1.82
C GLY A 39 -5.83 1.98 -1.21
N ARG A 40 -6.03 0.96 -0.38
CA ARG A 40 -7.23 0.82 0.44
C ARG A 40 -6.89 1.05 1.90
N PHE A 41 -7.64 1.95 2.52
CA PHE A 41 -7.44 2.36 3.89
C PHE A 41 -8.76 2.26 4.64
N LEU A 42 -8.71 1.70 5.86
CA LEU A 42 -9.79 1.90 6.81
C LEU A 42 -9.57 3.29 7.45
N ASP A 43 -10.20 4.29 6.82
CA ASP A 43 -10.11 5.70 7.22
C ASP A 43 -11.22 6.02 8.25
N ALA A 44 -10.80 6.53 9.42
CA ALA A 44 -11.70 7.00 10.47
C ALA A 44 -11.64 8.53 10.65
N GLY A 45 -11.03 9.26 9.70
CA GLY A 45 -10.88 10.71 9.68
C GLY A 45 -9.67 11.22 10.46
N ASP A 46 -9.38 10.64 11.63
CA ASP A 46 -8.22 10.99 12.47
C ASP A 46 -7.05 9.99 12.32
N ARG A 47 -7.33 8.78 11.84
CA ARG A 47 -6.39 7.68 11.65
C ARG A 47 -6.78 6.85 10.44
N ALA A 48 -5.78 6.26 9.79
CA ALA A 48 -5.99 5.42 8.62
C ALA A 48 -5.17 4.12 8.75
N ALA A 49 -5.85 2.98 8.76
CA ALA A 49 -5.23 1.67 8.81
C ALA A 49 -5.12 1.04 7.43
N PHE A 50 -4.02 0.33 7.15
CA PHE A 50 -3.73 -0.28 5.86
C PHE A 50 -2.96 -1.60 6.01
N GLU A 51 -3.13 -2.47 5.01
CA GLU A 51 -2.59 -3.84 5.01
C GLU A 51 -2.07 -4.29 3.65
N TRP A 52 -2.67 -3.81 2.55
CA TRP A 52 -2.29 -4.24 1.21
C TRP A 52 -0.84 -3.81 0.88
N PRO A 53 -0.08 -4.67 0.17
CA PRO A 53 1.27 -4.33 -0.26
C PRO A 53 1.22 -3.11 -1.19
N GLY A 54 2.20 -2.22 -1.08
CA GLY A 54 2.25 -0.99 -1.89
C GLY A 54 1.32 0.12 -1.44
N SER A 55 0.51 -0.06 -0.39
CA SER A 55 -0.28 1.04 0.20
C SER A 55 0.64 2.22 0.50
N ALA A 56 0.30 3.39 -0.02
CA ALA A 56 1.16 4.56 0.04
C ALA A 56 0.45 5.76 0.67
N ILE A 57 1.23 6.54 1.41
CA ILE A 57 0.80 7.80 2.02
C ILE A 57 1.76 8.87 1.53
N GLU A 58 1.19 9.95 0.99
CA GLU A 58 1.98 11.11 0.58
C GLU A 58 1.63 12.34 1.39
N PHE A 59 2.67 13.13 1.65
CA PHE A 59 2.59 14.45 2.24
C PHE A 59 3.37 15.42 1.36
N ALA A 60 2.89 16.66 1.29
CA ALA A 60 3.71 17.79 0.92
C ALA A 60 3.73 18.71 2.15
N PHE A 61 4.85 19.37 2.43
CA PHE A 61 4.89 20.33 3.53
C PHE A 61 5.95 21.41 3.29
N ALA A 62 5.80 22.54 3.98
CA ALA A 62 6.81 23.60 4.01
C ALA A 62 7.24 23.82 5.47
N GLY A 63 8.45 23.39 5.83
CA GLY A 63 8.94 23.36 7.21
C GLY A 63 10.31 22.68 7.30
N SER A 64 10.91 22.65 8.49
CA SER A 64 12.25 22.04 8.68
C SER A 64 12.19 20.58 9.12
N TRP A 65 11.04 20.10 9.60
CA TRP A 65 10.88 18.69 9.92
C TRP A 65 9.46 18.14 9.73
N LEU A 66 9.39 16.83 9.53
CA LEU A 66 8.14 16.07 9.47
C LEU A 66 8.30 14.77 10.27
N ASP A 67 7.42 14.59 11.26
CA ASP A 67 7.24 13.35 12.00
C ASP A 67 5.92 12.69 11.61
N VAL A 68 5.90 11.35 11.60
CA VAL A 68 4.66 10.56 11.59
C VAL A 68 4.61 9.64 12.80
N VAL A 69 3.42 9.40 13.32
CA VAL A 69 3.18 8.37 14.33
C VAL A 69 2.51 7.19 13.65
N LEU A 70 3.17 6.03 13.69
CA LEU A 70 2.68 4.78 13.10
C LEU A 70 2.53 3.72 14.19
N ASP A 71 1.35 3.09 14.26
CA ASP A 71 1.12 1.88 15.06
C ASP A 71 1.23 0.65 14.15
N ASP A 72 2.27 -0.15 14.35
CA ASP A 72 2.46 -1.39 13.60
C ASP A 72 2.16 -2.62 14.46
N ARG A 73 1.31 -3.52 13.93
CA ARG A 73 0.89 -4.74 14.65
C ARG A 73 1.61 -5.99 14.21
N GLY A 74 2.64 -5.88 13.36
CA GLY A 74 3.43 -7.03 12.94
C GLY A 74 4.89 -6.68 12.71
N LYS A 75 5.42 -7.00 11.53
CA LYS A 75 6.82 -6.79 11.16
C LYS A 75 6.89 -6.14 9.77
N ASN A 76 6.35 -4.93 9.65
CA ASN A 76 6.31 -4.22 8.38
C ASN A 76 7.51 -3.28 8.20
N SER A 77 7.81 -2.99 6.93
CA SER A 77 8.75 -1.94 6.56
C SER A 77 8.17 -1.09 5.42
N LEU A 78 8.63 0.15 5.34
CA LEU A 78 8.20 1.13 4.34
C LEU A 78 9.41 1.58 3.52
N VAL A 79 9.21 1.82 2.23
CA VAL A 79 10.08 2.71 1.46
C VAL A 79 9.71 4.15 1.80
N LEU A 80 10.69 4.95 2.19
CA LEU A 80 10.56 6.40 2.37
C LEU A 80 11.23 7.09 1.18
N ASP A 81 10.48 7.90 0.47
CA ASP A 81 10.95 8.82 -0.56
C ASP A 81 10.81 10.25 -0.03
N VAL A 82 11.92 10.98 0.09
CA VAL A 82 11.96 12.41 0.43
C VAL A 82 12.63 13.14 -0.71
N ASP A 83 11.88 13.98 -1.42
CA ASP A 83 12.36 14.76 -2.57
C ASP A 83 13.11 13.92 -3.63
N GLY A 84 12.64 12.70 -3.88
CA GLY A 84 13.25 11.75 -4.82
C GLY A 84 14.37 10.90 -4.23
N LYS A 85 14.72 11.07 -2.95
CA LYS A 85 15.75 10.28 -2.26
C LYS A 85 15.10 9.12 -1.49
N LEU A 86 15.41 7.91 -1.94
CA LEU A 86 14.86 6.68 -1.37
C LEU A 86 15.65 6.20 -0.15
N SER A 87 14.92 5.72 0.84
CA SER A 87 15.43 5.05 2.04
C SER A 87 14.40 4.02 2.54
N ARG A 88 14.77 3.23 3.56
CA ARG A 88 13.92 2.22 4.18
C ARG A 88 13.67 2.58 5.64
N ILE A 89 12.44 2.40 6.10
CA ILE A 89 12.07 2.47 7.52
C ILE A 89 11.54 1.10 7.95
N ASP A 90 12.18 0.51 8.97
CA ASP A 90 11.65 -0.68 9.64
C ASP A 90 10.77 -0.27 10.80
N LEU A 91 9.52 -0.74 10.78
CA LEU A 91 8.56 -0.37 11.80
C LEU A 91 8.77 -1.21 13.06
N LYS A 92 8.88 -0.51 14.19
CA LYS A 92 8.80 -1.10 15.52
C LYS A 92 7.35 -1.41 15.83
N LYS A 93 7.11 -2.57 16.45
CA LYS A 93 5.80 -2.98 16.93
C LYS A 93 5.22 -1.94 17.91
N GLY A 94 3.93 -1.67 17.81
CA GLY A 94 3.21 -0.65 18.57
C GLY A 94 3.35 0.75 17.99
N SER A 95 2.84 1.74 18.72
CA SER A 95 2.82 3.14 18.31
C SER A 95 4.18 3.81 18.51
N ASN A 96 4.81 4.21 17.41
CA ASN A 96 6.13 4.84 17.41
C ASN A 96 6.15 6.09 16.52
N THR A 97 6.98 7.07 16.88
CA THR A 97 7.22 8.28 16.08
C THR A 97 8.44 8.09 15.18
N TYR A 98 8.33 8.48 13.91
CA TYR A 98 9.40 8.42 12.92
C TYR A 98 9.63 9.81 12.32
N ARG A 99 10.87 10.31 12.47
CA ARG A 99 11.35 11.54 11.82
C ARG A 99 11.67 11.24 10.37
N LEU A 100 10.81 11.71 9.46
CA LEU A 100 10.94 11.49 8.01
C LEU A 100 11.84 12.54 7.37
N VAL A 101 11.74 13.79 7.84
CA VAL A 101 12.55 14.91 7.35
C VAL A 101 13.11 15.68 8.55
N ALA A 102 14.39 16.05 8.47
CA ALA A 102 15.05 16.94 9.41
C ALA A 102 16.12 17.75 8.65
N THR A 103 15.83 19.02 8.38
CA THR A 103 16.70 19.95 7.64
C THR A 103 16.98 21.21 8.47
N GLN A 104 17.87 22.07 7.99
CA GLN A 104 18.23 23.32 8.67
C GLN A 104 17.34 24.52 8.28
N GLY A 105 16.51 24.38 7.22
CA GLY A 105 15.69 25.46 6.66
C GLY A 105 14.23 25.04 6.47
N ALA A 106 13.33 26.02 6.38
CA ALA A 106 11.91 25.79 6.16
C ALA A 106 11.57 25.66 4.67
N ASP A 107 12.12 24.62 4.03
CA ASP A 107 11.94 24.35 2.61
C ASP A 107 10.64 23.59 2.33
N ARG A 108 10.25 23.56 1.06
CA ARG A 108 9.14 22.71 0.59
C ARG A 108 9.66 21.31 0.29
N HIS A 109 8.98 20.32 0.84
CA HIS A 109 9.34 18.92 0.72
C HIS A 109 8.15 18.09 0.21
N SER A 110 8.45 17.06 -0.58
CA SER A 110 7.53 15.97 -0.91
C SER A 110 8.00 14.71 -0.20
N VAL A 111 7.07 14.04 0.48
CA VAL A 111 7.35 12.83 1.24
C VAL A 111 6.37 11.75 0.83
N ARG A 112 6.86 10.56 0.47
CA ARG A 112 6.05 9.39 0.18
C ARG A 112 6.52 8.19 0.98
N LEU A 113 5.60 7.59 1.72
CA LEU A 113 5.77 6.30 2.38
C LEU A 113 5.08 5.24 1.55
N VAL A 114 5.75 4.13 1.24
CA VAL A 114 5.16 3.00 0.52
C VAL A 114 5.38 1.72 1.30
N ARG A 115 4.30 1.02 1.64
CA ARG A 115 4.38 -0.26 2.35
C ARG A 115 5.03 -1.32 1.46
N ARG A 116 6.06 -1.98 1.98
CA ARG A 116 6.78 -3.02 1.25
C ARG A 116 6.10 -4.38 1.33
N THR A 117 5.50 -4.65 2.48
CA THR A 117 5.04 -5.97 2.90
C THR A 117 3.55 -6.18 2.65
N GLU A 118 3.14 -7.41 2.39
CA GLU A 118 1.73 -7.79 2.26
C GLU A 118 1.00 -7.85 3.62
N ALA A 119 -0.31 -8.12 3.57
CA ALA A 119 -1.18 -8.13 4.74
C ALA A 119 -0.82 -9.23 5.77
N PHE A 120 -0.14 -10.29 5.33
CA PHE A 120 0.36 -11.36 6.20
C PHE A 120 1.22 -10.82 7.35
N PHE A 121 1.93 -9.72 7.13
CA PHE A 121 2.78 -9.08 8.14
C PHE A 121 2.04 -8.10 9.06
N GLY A 122 0.71 -8.11 9.05
CA GLY A 122 -0.13 -7.39 10.02
C GLY A 122 -0.43 -5.94 9.65
N THR A 123 -1.40 -5.35 10.35
CA THR A 123 -1.89 -3.99 10.07
C THR A 123 -0.88 -2.92 10.49
N THR A 124 -0.77 -1.86 9.68
CA THR A 124 -0.13 -0.59 10.06
C THR A 124 -1.19 0.51 10.10
N THR A 125 -1.12 1.41 11.09
CA THR A 125 -2.05 2.55 11.21
C THR A 125 -1.28 3.86 11.29
N LEU A 126 -1.59 4.80 10.40
CA LEU A 126 -1.18 6.20 10.56
C LEU A 126 -2.05 6.85 11.63
N LYS A 127 -1.40 7.30 12.70
CA LYS A 127 -2.04 7.84 13.90
C LYS A 127 -1.95 9.35 13.99
N ASP A 128 -0.87 9.93 13.47
CA ASP A 128 -0.60 11.36 13.59
C ASP A 128 0.48 11.79 12.58
N VAL A 129 0.48 13.07 12.21
CA VAL A 129 1.50 13.71 11.38
C VAL A 129 1.80 15.07 12.00
N ARG A 130 3.07 15.35 12.25
CA ARG A 130 3.52 16.54 12.96
C ARG A 130 4.62 17.22 12.18
N THR A 131 4.61 18.54 12.15
CA THR A 131 5.65 19.37 11.53
C THR A 131 5.70 20.71 12.25
N ASP A 132 6.83 21.41 12.19
CA ASP A 132 6.94 22.83 12.55
C ASP A 132 6.39 23.75 11.46
N GLY A 133 6.12 23.18 10.30
CA GLY A 133 5.68 23.87 9.11
C GLY A 133 4.19 23.77 8.87
N THR A 134 3.84 23.95 7.60
CA THR A 134 2.46 23.78 7.10
C THR A 134 2.38 22.55 6.22
N LEU A 135 1.46 21.64 6.56
CA LEU A 135 1.09 20.54 5.65
C LEU A 135 0.33 21.09 4.45
N LEU A 136 0.67 20.55 3.29
CA LEU A 136 0.12 20.89 1.99
C LEU A 136 -0.45 19.61 1.39
N ARG A 137 -1.48 19.73 0.57
CA ARG A 137 -2.06 18.58 -0.11
C ARG A 137 -1.21 18.20 -1.33
N PRO A 138 -0.70 16.96 -1.44
CA PRO A 138 -0.07 16.49 -2.66
C PRO A 138 -1.05 16.47 -3.84
N GLU A 139 -0.57 16.83 -5.01
CA GLU A 139 -1.36 16.76 -6.24
C GLU A 139 -1.59 15.30 -6.66
N PRO A 140 -2.82 14.93 -7.04
CA PRO A 140 -3.09 13.59 -7.52
C PRO A 140 -2.41 13.32 -8.87
N LYS A 141 -1.96 12.08 -9.08
CA LYS A 141 -1.49 11.64 -10.39
C LYS A 141 -2.66 11.58 -11.38
N LYS A 142 -2.39 11.87 -12.65
CA LYS A 142 -3.40 11.85 -13.72
C LYS A 142 -3.70 10.43 -14.24
N ARG A 143 -2.86 9.46 -13.88
CA ARG A 143 -2.95 8.07 -14.32
C ARG A 143 -3.04 7.17 -13.11
N SER A 144 -3.73 6.05 -13.25
CA SER A 144 -3.99 5.11 -12.17
C SER A 144 -4.01 3.67 -12.66
N LEU A 145 -3.40 2.79 -11.86
CA LEU A 145 -3.34 1.35 -12.08
C LEU A 145 -4.00 0.62 -10.92
N LEU A 146 -4.82 -0.39 -11.23
CA LEU A 146 -5.25 -1.40 -10.28
C LEU A 146 -4.59 -2.72 -10.63
N VAL A 147 -3.93 -3.36 -9.67
CA VAL A 147 -3.38 -4.70 -9.81
C VAL A 147 -4.13 -5.65 -8.89
N ILE A 148 -4.61 -6.76 -9.43
CA ILE A 148 -5.18 -7.87 -8.68
C ILE A 148 -4.28 -9.08 -8.91
N GLY A 149 -3.57 -9.54 -7.88
CA GLY A 149 -2.55 -10.57 -8.08
C GLY A 149 -2.25 -11.42 -6.86
N ASP A 150 -1.14 -12.14 -6.93
CA ASP A 150 -0.66 -13.05 -5.90
C ASP A 150 0.73 -12.60 -5.35
N SER A 151 1.55 -13.56 -4.92
CA SER A 151 2.91 -13.34 -4.39
C SER A 151 3.78 -12.51 -5.33
N ILE A 152 3.63 -12.67 -6.64
CA ILE A 152 4.45 -11.96 -7.63
C ILE A 152 4.13 -10.47 -7.63
N SER A 153 2.85 -10.12 -7.48
CA SER A 153 2.39 -8.73 -7.38
C SER A 153 2.60 -8.14 -5.98
N ALA A 154 2.67 -8.97 -4.95
CA ALA A 154 3.03 -8.56 -3.59
C ALA A 154 4.54 -8.24 -3.45
N GLY A 155 5.37 -8.83 -4.30
CA GLY A 155 6.83 -8.70 -4.23
C GLY A 155 7.48 -9.72 -3.30
N TYR A 156 6.86 -10.89 -3.13
CA TYR A 156 7.36 -12.00 -2.34
C TYR A 156 8.80 -12.33 -2.72
N GLY A 157 9.69 -12.34 -1.72
CA GLY A 157 11.06 -12.80 -1.89
C GLY A 157 11.94 -11.98 -2.83
N ILE A 158 11.47 -10.88 -3.40
CA ILE A 158 12.14 -10.15 -4.50
C ILE A 158 13.52 -9.58 -4.13
N GLU A 159 13.76 -9.27 -2.85
CA GLU A 159 15.08 -8.85 -2.34
C GLU A 159 15.91 -10.03 -1.81
N GLY A 160 15.43 -11.26 -2.04
CA GLY A 160 16.11 -12.49 -1.75
C GLY A 160 17.40 -12.66 -2.55
N LYS A 161 18.42 -13.24 -1.93
CA LYS A 161 19.71 -13.49 -2.58
C LYS A 161 19.61 -14.50 -3.73
N ASP A 162 18.85 -15.57 -3.52
CA ASP A 162 18.64 -16.67 -4.46
C ASP A 162 17.33 -17.42 -4.12
N ALA A 163 16.89 -18.33 -5.01
CA ALA A 163 15.66 -19.11 -4.82
C ALA A 163 15.59 -19.92 -3.52
N LYS A 164 16.73 -20.23 -2.87
CA LYS A 164 16.77 -20.99 -1.62
C LYS A 164 16.63 -20.11 -0.39
N CYS A 165 16.52 -18.78 -0.53
CA CYS A 165 16.35 -17.91 0.61
C CYS A 165 15.03 -18.16 1.32
N LYS A 166 15.04 -17.92 2.63
CA LYS A 166 13.83 -18.01 3.44
C LYS A 166 13.03 -16.73 3.29
N PHE A 167 11.76 -16.87 2.92
CA PHE A 167 10.83 -15.75 2.90
C PHE A 167 10.69 -15.10 4.29
N SER A 168 10.68 -13.77 4.26
CA SER A 168 10.48 -12.91 5.41
C SER A 168 9.99 -11.53 4.96
N ALA A 169 9.52 -10.72 5.91
CA ALA A 169 9.21 -9.31 5.67
C ALA A 169 10.39 -8.53 5.06
N ASP A 170 11.62 -8.95 5.36
CA ASP A 170 12.84 -8.27 4.90
C ASP A 170 13.13 -8.55 3.43
N THR A 171 12.68 -9.70 2.92
CA THR A 171 12.86 -10.12 1.52
C THR A 171 11.69 -9.71 0.62
N GLU A 172 10.60 -9.22 1.19
CA GLU A 172 9.41 -8.77 0.44
C GLU A 172 9.50 -7.26 0.13
N ASN A 173 9.23 -6.88 -1.11
CA ASN A 173 9.21 -5.47 -1.48
C ASN A 173 8.30 -5.17 -2.68
N GLN A 174 7.05 -4.77 -2.40
CA GLN A 174 6.12 -4.36 -3.44
C GLN A 174 6.67 -3.22 -4.32
N TYR A 175 7.47 -2.31 -3.77
CA TYR A 175 8.01 -1.16 -4.51
C TYR A 175 8.93 -1.60 -5.67
N LEU A 176 9.49 -2.81 -5.64
CA LEU A 176 10.32 -3.37 -6.70
C LEU A 176 9.56 -4.24 -7.70
N THR A 177 8.25 -4.41 -7.53
CA THR A 177 7.42 -5.22 -8.43
C THR A 177 7.27 -4.58 -9.80
N TYR A 178 6.99 -5.39 -10.82
CA TYR A 178 6.68 -4.94 -12.17
C TYR A 178 5.59 -3.86 -12.19
N ALA A 179 4.56 -4.01 -11.34
CA ALA A 179 3.45 -3.09 -11.21
C ALA A 179 3.90 -1.72 -10.68
N ALA A 180 4.66 -1.71 -9.57
CA ALA A 180 5.17 -0.48 -8.98
C ALA A 180 6.17 0.24 -9.90
N ILE A 181 7.05 -0.52 -10.56
CA ILE A 181 8.00 0.03 -11.56
C ILE A 181 7.23 0.65 -12.73
N THR A 182 6.20 -0.04 -13.24
CA THR A 182 5.36 0.48 -14.34
C THR A 182 4.66 1.77 -13.92
N ALA A 183 4.07 1.80 -12.72
CA ALA A 183 3.39 2.98 -12.21
C ALA A 183 4.34 4.19 -12.08
N ARG A 184 5.55 4.00 -11.53
CA ARG A 184 6.57 5.06 -11.48
C ARG A 184 7.00 5.52 -12.86
N ARG A 185 7.22 4.60 -13.81
CA ARG A 185 7.62 4.92 -15.19
C ARG A 185 6.61 5.83 -15.89
N TYR A 186 5.32 5.64 -15.62
CA TYR A 186 4.25 6.39 -16.27
C TYR A 186 3.64 7.50 -15.42
N ASP A 187 4.26 7.83 -14.28
CA ASP A 187 3.76 8.83 -13.32
C ASP A 187 2.30 8.57 -12.93
N ALA A 188 2.04 7.34 -12.45
CA ALA A 188 0.72 6.86 -12.12
C ALA A 188 0.62 6.41 -10.66
N ASP A 189 -0.57 6.55 -10.08
CA ASP A 189 -0.91 5.87 -8.84
C ASP A 189 -1.11 4.38 -9.10
N VAL A 190 -0.81 3.54 -8.11
CA VAL A 190 -1.03 2.09 -8.20
C VAL A 190 -1.65 1.57 -6.92
N ILE A 191 -2.73 0.82 -7.07
CA ILE A 191 -3.40 0.09 -6.00
C ILE A 191 -3.13 -1.38 -6.25
N THR A 192 -2.44 -2.04 -5.33
CA THR A 192 -2.08 -3.46 -5.46
C THR A 192 -2.87 -4.29 -4.47
N LEU A 193 -3.82 -5.07 -4.98
CA LEU A 193 -4.65 -6.00 -4.21
C LEU A 193 -4.09 -7.40 -4.46
N ALA A 194 -3.05 -7.73 -3.70
CA ALA A 194 -2.30 -8.97 -3.87
C ALA A 194 -2.01 -9.65 -2.53
N ALA A 195 -1.96 -10.98 -2.55
CA ALA A 195 -1.66 -11.81 -1.39
C ALA A 195 -0.97 -13.11 -1.80
N SER A 196 0.11 -13.47 -1.12
CA SER A 196 0.93 -14.64 -1.48
C SER A 196 0.18 -15.96 -1.33
N GLY A 197 0.44 -16.87 -2.27
CA GLY A 197 -0.17 -18.21 -2.32
C GLY A 197 -1.67 -18.22 -2.64
N LYS A 198 -2.28 -17.06 -2.93
CA LYS A 198 -3.69 -16.96 -3.30
C LYS A 198 -3.85 -17.12 -4.81
N GLY A 199 -4.79 -17.96 -5.24
CA GLY A 199 -5.23 -18.01 -6.63
C GLY A 199 -6.64 -17.45 -6.79
N LEU A 200 -7.19 -17.61 -7.99
CA LEU A 200 -8.55 -17.20 -8.29
C LEU A 200 -9.57 -18.20 -7.75
N VAL A 201 -9.38 -19.47 -8.08
CA VAL A 201 -10.27 -20.60 -7.75
C VAL A 201 -9.71 -21.42 -6.59
N ARG A 202 -8.39 -21.59 -6.52
CA ARG A 202 -7.74 -22.32 -5.43
C ARG A 202 -6.47 -21.62 -4.97
N ASN A 203 -6.04 -21.91 -3.75
CA ASN A 203 -4.74 -21.44 -3.25
C ASN A 203 -3.63 -22.46 -3.57
N PHE A 204 -2.38 -22.02 -3.45
CA PHE A 204 -1.18 -22.82 -3.68
C PHE A 204 -1.26 -24.18 -2.97
N GLN A 205 -0.91 -25.25 -3.69
CA GLN A 205 -0.95 -26.65 -3.19
C GLN A 205 -2.25 -27.09 -2.50
N GLY A 206 -3.38 -26.41 -2.77
CA GLY A 206 -4.67 -26.77 -2.19
C GLY A 206 -4.85 -26.25 -0.76
N ALA A 207 -4.05 -25.28 -0.33
CA ALA A 207 -4.17 -24.66 0.97
C ALA A 207 -5.60 -24.14 1.21
N LYS A 208 -6.20 -24.57 2.33
CA LYS A 208 -7.57 -24.18 2.68
C LYS A 208 -7.65 -22.69 3.01
N GLY A 209 -8.83 -22.11 2.79
CA GLY A 209 -9.14 -20.73 3.13
C GLY A 209 -9.43 -19.87 1.90
N ARG A 210 -9.52 -18.56 2.15
CA ARG A 210 -9.97 -17.56 1.16
C ARG A 210 -9.06 -17.51 -0.07
N THR A 211 -9.65 -17.37 -1.25
CA THR A 211 -8.97 -17.09 -2.52
C THR A 211 -8.96 -15.59 -2.80
N MET A 212 -8.39 -15.14 -3.93
CA MET A 212 -8.46 -13.73 -4.30
C MET A 212 -9.90 -13.27 -4.57
N VAL A 213 -10.81 -14.13 -5.01
CA VAL A 213 -12.24 -13.78 -5.17
C VAL A 213 -12.87 -13.30 -3.86
N ASP A 214 -12.41 -13.84 -2.74
CA ASP A 214 -12.89 -13.45 -1.42
C ASP A 214 -12.23 -12.16 -0.89
N LEU A 215 -11.10 -11.76 -1.47
CA LEU A 215 -10.19 -10.76 -0.88
C LEU A 215 -10.11 -9.47 -1.69
N TYR A 216 -10.13 -9.50 -3.02
CA TYR A 216 -9.76 -8.35 -3.85
C TYR A 216 -10.69 -7.14 -3.69
N ASP A 217 -11.88 -7.29 -3.11
CA ASP A 217 -12.80 -6.17 -2.87
C ASP A 217 -12.91 -5.78 -1.39
N ARG A 218 -11.98 -6.24 -0.54
CA ARG A 218 -11.92 -5.83 0.86
C ARG A 218 -11.16 -4.55 1.07
N VAL A 219 -11.60 -3.76 2.05
CA VAL A 219 -10.82 -2.61 2.54
C VAL A 219 -9.47 -3.10 3.06
N LEU A 220 -9.49 -4.02 4.02
CA LEU A 220 -8.31 -4.71 4.56
C LEU A 220 -8.48 -6.24 4.42
N PRO A 221 -7.45 -7.01 3.99
CA PRO A 221 -7.55 -8.48 3.87
C PRO A 221 -7.99 -9.19 5.15
N SER A 222 -7.56 -8.71 6.32
CA SER A 222 -7.90 -9.27 7.63
C SER A 222 -9.39 -9.09 7.99
N ARG A 223 -10.05 -8.09 7.40
CA ARG A 223 -11.43 -7.71 7.70
C ARG A 223 -12.43 -8.32 6.73
N ARG A 224 -13.73 -8.12 6.96
CA ARG A 224 -14.81 -8.63 6.10
C ARG A 224 -15.53 -7.53 5.31
N ASP A 225 -15.36 -6.28 5.71
CA ASP A 225 -15.87 -5.12 4.97
C ASP A 225 -15.30 -5.10 3.56
N ARG A 226 -16.23 -4.96 2.63
CA ARG A 226 -15.95 -4.79 1.21
C ARG A 226 -16.19 -3.33 0.84
N GLU A 227 -15.47 -2.91 -0.17
CA GLU A 227 -15.58 -1.60 -0.78
C GLU A 227 -15.51 -1.77 -2.30
N ALA A 228 -16.25 -0.92 -3.00
CA ALA A 228 -16.24 -0.86 -4.46
C ALA A 228 -14.80 -0.80 -5.00
N LEU A 229 -14.56 -1.42 -6.15
CA LEU A 229 -13.24 -1.38 -6.76
C LEU A 229 -12.94 0.06 -7.23
N PRO A 230 -11.70 0.55 -7.04
CA PRO A 230 -11.34 1.87 -7.49
C PRO A 230 -11.49 1.95 -9.01
N LYS A 231 -12.06 3.06 -9.50
CA LYS A 231 -12.08 3.36 -10.94
C LYS A 231 -10.66 3.77 -11.33
N THR A 232 -10.05 3.00 -12.22
CA THR A 232 -8.66 3.20 -12.65
C THR A 232 -8.55 3.16 -14.17
N ASP A 233 -7.49 3.74 -14.72
CA ASP A 233 -7.28 3.81 -16.17
C ASP A 233 -6.82 2.46 -16.75
N VAL A 234 -6.05 1.71 -15.96
CA VAL A 234 -5.51 0.41 -16.33
C VAL A 234 -5.72 -0.59 -15.19
N ILE A 235 -6.21 -1.77 -15.52
CA ILE A 235 -6.37 -2.88 -14.59
C ILE A 235 -5.48 -4.03 -15.07
N ILE A 236 -4.63 -4.55 -14.20
CA ILE A 236 -3.81 -5.74 -14.45
C ILE A 236 -4.28 -6.85 -13.52
N ILE A 237 -4.73 -7.96 -14.09
CA ILE A 237 -4.97 -9.19 -13.35
C ILE A 237 -3.74 -10.06 -13.54
N HIS A 238 -3.14 -10.48 -12.44
CA HIS A 238 -1.96 -11.32 -12.44
C HIS A 238 -2.21 -12.55 -11.55
N LEU A 239 -3.08 -13.43 -12.05
CA LEU A 239 -3.56 -14.61 -11.33
C LEU A 239 -3.56 -15.83 -12.24
N GLY A 240 -3.37 -17.01 -11.65
CA GLY A 240 -3.32 -18.30 -12.35
C GLY A 240 -2.14 -19.16 -11.91
N MET A 241 -1.07 -18.58 -11.37
CA MET A 241 0.09 -19.35 -10.89
C MET A 241 -0.32 -20.40 -9.85
N ASN A 242 -1.05 -19.96 -8.82
CA ASN A 242 -1.49 -20.83 -7.73
C ASN A 242 -2.63 -21.79 -8.13
N ASP A 243 -3.36 -21.48 -9.21
CA ASP A 243 -4.44 -22.31 -9.71
C ASP A 243 -3.90 -23.49 -10.55
N PHE A 244 -2.89 -23.23 -11.39
CA PHE A 244 -2.38 -24.21 -12.34
C PHE A 244 -1.22 -25.04 -11.80
N SER A 245 -0.43 -24.50 -10.87
CA SER A 245 0.79 -25.17 -10.37
C SER A 245 0.53 -26.60 -9.88
N GLY A 246 1.46 -27.50 -10.18
CA GLY A 246 1.40 -28.89 -9.74
C GLY A 246 0.29 -29.70 -10.43
N GLY A 247 -0.08 -29.33 -11.67
CA GLY A 247 -1.06 -30.07 -12.47
C GLY A 247 -2.52 -29.90 -12.05
N ALA A 248 -2.84 -28.97 -11.16
CA ALA A 248 -4.19 -28.86 -10.60
C ALA A 248 -5.25 -28.36 -11.60
N ARG A 249 -4.90 -27.36 -12.43
CA ARG A 249 -5.64 -26.90 -13.64
C ARG A 249 -7.18 -26.97 -13.50
N PRO A 250 -7.79 -26.26 -12.54
CA PRO A 250 -9.20 -26.46 -12.20
C PRO A 250 -10.12 -26.09 -13.39
N ALA A 251 -11.06 -26.98 -13.71
CA ALA A 251 -11.94 -26.83 -14.88
C ALA A 251 -12.80 -25.55 -14.88
N ASN A 252 -13.13 -25.02 -13.70
CA ASN A 252 -13.90 -23.80 -13.55
C ASN A 252 -13.06 -22.51 -13.60
N PHE A 253 -11.74 -22.58 -13.79
CA PHE A 253 -10.87 -21.39 -13.83
C PHE A 253 -11.31 -20.39 -14.89
N ALA A 254 -11.53 -20.84 -16.13
CA ALA A 254 -11.91 -19.95 -17.24
C ALA A 254 -13.23 -19.22 -16.96
N ALA A 255 -14.23 -19.92 -16.40
CA ALA A 255 -15.50 -19.32 -16.01
C ALA A 255 -15.32 -18.25 -14.92
N SER A 256 -14.58 -18.56 -13.85
CA SER A 256 -14.30 -17.60 -12.78
C SER A 256 -13.47 -16.40 -13.25
N TYR A 257 -12.56 -16.60 -14.21
CA TYR A 257 -11.78 -15.51 -14.79
C TYR A 257 -12.65 -14.61 -15.67
N ALA A 258 -13.56 -15.19 -16.45
CA ALA A 258 -14.53 -14.44 -17.25
C ALA A 258 -15.46 -13.59 -16.37
N GLU A 259 -15.93 -14.13 -15.24
CA GLU A 259 -16.72 -13.40 -14.24
C GLU A 259 -15.93 -12.21 -13.65
N LEU A 260 -14.66 -12.42 -13.32
CA LEU A 260 -13.78 -11.35 -12.83
C LEU A 260 -13.63 -10.24 -13.88
N LEU A 261 -13.35 -10.57 -15.14
CA LEU A 261 -13.26 -9.58 -16.23
C LEU A 261 -14.57 -8.82 -16.41
N ALA A 262 -15.71 -9.51 -16.38
CA ALA A 262 -17.02 -8.88 -16.50
C ALA A 262 -17.27 -7.89 -15.34
N LYS A 263 -16.96 -8.27 -14.09
CA LYS A 263 -17.08 -7.39 -12.93
C LYS A 263 -16.17 -6.16 -13.04
N LEU A 264 -14.93 -6.34 -13.50
CA LEU A 264 -13.97 -5.24 -13.67
C LEU A 264 -14.40 -4.27 -14.77
N ARG A 265 -14.87 -4.78 -15.92
CA ARG A 265 -15.42 -3.95 -16.99
C ARG A 265 -16.65 -3.17 -16.53
N ALA A 266 -17.55 -3.78 -15.76
CA ALA A 266 -18.71 -3.09 -15.22
C ALA A 266 -18.31 -1.96 -14.24
N ASN A 267 -17.26 -2.17 -13.44
CA ASN A 267 -16.75 -1.17 -12.50
C ASN A 267 -16.05 0.01 -13.20
N ALA A 268 -15.24 -0.29 -14.22
CA ALA A 268 -14.46 0.69 -14.98
C ALA A 268 -14.66 0.48 -16.50
N PRO A 269 -15.76 1.02 -17.08
CA PRO A 269 -16.13 0.79 -18.47
C PRO A 269 -15.04 1.19 -19.48
N ASP A 270 -14.23 2.18 -19.15
CA ASP A 270 -13.21 2.73 -20.03
C ASP A 270 -11.78 2.21 -19.79
N ALA A 271 -11.56 1.42 -18.74
CA ALA A 271 -10.22 0.97 -18.38
C ALA A 271 -9.64 0.02 -19.43
N MET A 272 -8.33 0.09 -19.64
CA MET A 272 -7.63 -1.00 -20.32
C MET A 272 -7.45 -2.15 -19.32
N ILE A 273 -7.96 -3.34 -19.64
CA ILE A 273 -7.85 -4.52 -18.77
C ILE A 273 -6.83 -5.48 -19.39
N TYR A 274 -5.76 -5.76 -18.66
CA TYR A 274 -4.76 -6.75 -19.00
C TYR A 274 -4.94 -8.00 -18.15
N ALA A 275 -5.32 -9.10 -18.78
CA ALA A 275 -5.36 -10.42 -18.17
C ALA A 275 -4.00 -11.10 -18.29
N GLY A 276 -3.38 -11.48 -17.18
CA GLY A 276 -2.05 -12.06 -17.18
C GLY A 276 -1.82 -13.11 -16.09
N PHE A 277 -0.74 -13.85 -16.28
CA PHE A 277 -0.23 -14.93 -15.43
C PHE A 277 1.29 -15.12 -15.71
N GLY A 278 1.97 -15.96 -14.90
CA GLY A 278 3.41 -16.23 -15.04
C GLY A 278 4.28 -15.33 -14.15
N PRO A 279 5.62 -15.34 -14.24
CA PRO A 279 6.43 -16.12 -15.17
C PRO A 279 6.80 -17.51 -14.67
N LEU A 280 6.33 -17.93 -13.48
CA LEU A 280 6.83 -19.12 -12.80
C LEU A 280 6.18 -20.44 -13.28
N LEU A 281 5.08 -20.39 -14.03
CA LEU A 281 4.52 -21.60 -14.64
C LEU A 281 5.41 -22.08 -15.79
N THR A 282 5.55 -23.40 -15.92
CA THR A 282 6.30 -24.02 -17.01
C THR A 282 5.53 -25.21 -17.60
N GLY A 283 5.97 -25.69 -18.76
CA GLY A 283 5.43 -26.89 -19.40
C GLY A 283 3.92 -26.85 -19.61
N GLU A 284 3.26 -27.97 -19.31
CA GLU A 284 1.82 -28.12 -19.47
C GLU A 284 1.00 -27.19 -18.57
N ASP A 285 1.48 -26.86 -17.36
CA ASP A 285 0.77 -25.93 -16.47
C ASP A 285 0.76 -24.52 -17.08
N PHE A 286 1.87 -24.08 -17.68
CA PHE A 286 1.93 -22.84 -18.44
C PHE A 286 0.98 -22.88 -19.64
N ALA A 287 1.05 -23.93 -20.46
CA ALA A 287 0.22 -24.04 -21.66
C ALA A 287 -1.28 -24.04 -21.34
N ALA A 288 -1.68 -24.70 -20.25
CA ALA A 288 -3.06 -24.73 -19.79
C ALA A 288 -3.52 -23.36 -19.26
N ALA A 289 -2.68 -22.66 -18.49
CA ALA A 289 -2.99 -21.30 -18.02
C ALA A 289 -3.08 -20.31 -19.18
N ASP A 290 -2.14 -20.40 -20.13
CA ASP A 290 -2.12 -19.58 -21.34
C ASP A 290 -3.41 -19.72 -22.11
N LYS A 291 -3.79 -20.96 -22.43
CA LYS A 291 -5.00 -21.25 -23.16
C LYS A 291 -6.24 -20.75 -22.42
N ALA A 292 -6.35 -21.00 -21.12
CA ALA A 292 -7.52 -20.61 -20.35
C ALA A 292 -7.71 -19.09 -20.30
N VAL A 293 -6.64 -18.33 -20.12
CA VAL A 293 -6.70 -16.86 -20.11
C VAL A 293 -6.91 -16.29 -21.51
N ASP A 294 -6.23 -16.83 -22.52
CA ASP A 294 -6.33 -16.38 -23.92
C ASP A 294 -7.75 -16.59 -24.48
N ASP A 295 -8.34 -17.76 -24.26
CA ASP A 295 -9.71 -18.08 -24.69
C ASP A 295 -10.73 -17.11 -24.07
N VAL A 296 -10.60 -16.81 -22.78
CA VAL A 296 -11.50 -15.88 -22.07
C VAL A 296 -11.33 -14.45 -22.59
N VAL A 297 -10.10 -14.00 -22.85
CA VAL A 297 -9.84 -12.68 -23.44
C VAL A 297 -10.45 -12.59 -24.84
N LYS A 298 -10.25 -13.61 -25.68
CA LYS A 298 -10.86 -13.69 -27.02
C LYS A 298 -12.39 -13.59 -26.93
N GLN A 299 -13.02 -14.37 -26.06
CA GLN A 299 -14.46 -14.33 -25.84
C GLN A 299 -14.95 -12.91 -25.48
N ARG A 300 -14.24 -12.20 -24.59
CA ARG A 300 -14.59 -10.81 -24.23
C ARG A 300 -14.47 -9.86 -25.42
N ARG A 301 -13.39 -9.98 -26.20
CA ARG A 301 -13.17 -9.14 -27.38
C ARG A 301 -14.21 -9.39 -28.48
N ASP A 302 -14.57 -10.65 -28.72
CA ASP A 302 -15.61 -11.04 -29.68
C ASP A 302 -16.99 -10.52 -29.25
N ALA A 303 -17.22 -10.38 -27.94
CA ALA A 303 -18.40 -9.72 -27.37
C ALA A 303 -18.32 -8.18 -27.37
N GLY A 304 -17.33 -7.58 -28.03
CA GLY A 304 -17.20 -6.12 -28.22
C GLY A 304 -16.31 -5.40 -27.21
N ASP A 305 -15.70 -6.09 -26.25
CA ASP A 305 -14.79 -5.49 -25.26
C ASP A 305 -13.39 -5.26 -25.87
N SER A 306 -13.25 -4.19 -26.65
CA SER A 306 -12.01 -3.87 -27.37
C SER A 306 -10.84 -3.44 -26.46
N LYS A 307 -11.12 -3.10 -25.20
CA LYS A 307 -10.13 -2.66 -24.18
C LYS A 307 -9.75 -3.79 -23.22
N THR A 308 -9.76 -5.03 -23.69
CA THR A 308 -9.28 -6.20 -22.95
C THR A 308 -8.21 -6.90 -23.76
N ALA A 309 -7.05 -7.13 -23.15
CA ALA A 309 -5.91 -7.80 -23.77
C ALA A 309 -5.23 -8.75 -22.80
N MET A 310 -4.40 -9.64 -23.34
CA MET A 310 -3.62 -10.58 -22.56
C MET A 310 -2.17 -10.08 -22.41
N ILE A 311 -1.56 -10.29 -21.24
CA ILE A 311 -0.13 -10.14 -21.01
C ILE A 311 0.43 -11.49 -20.54
N ARG A 312 1.42 -12.00 -21.27
CA ARG A 312 2.20 -13.17 -20.89
C ARG A 312 3.46 -12.70 -20.18
N PHE A 313 3.55 -12.93 -18.88
CA PHE A 313 4.81 -12.73 -18.17
C PHE A 313 5.65 -13.98 -18.39
N THR A 314 6.77 -13.84 -19.08
CA THR A 314 7.73 -14.93 -19.29
C THR A 314 9.02 -14.62 -18.57
N GLU A 315 9.72 -15.66 -18.14
CA GLU A 315 11.05 -15.48 -17.56
C GLU A 315 11.99 -14.91 -18.63
N PRO A 316 12.80 -13.87 -18.33
CA PRO A 316 13.78 -13.37 -19.27
C PRO A 316 14.77 -14.47 -19.65
N PRO A 317 15.13 -14.62 -20.94
CA PRO A 317 16.18 -15.56 -21.34
C PRO A 317 17.47 -15.32 -20.55
N GLY A 318 18.01 -16.36 -19.93
CA GLY A 318 19.26 -16.28 -19.16
C GLY A 318 19.13 -15.66 -17.76
N ALA A 319 17.92 -15.48 -17.23
CA ALA A 319 17.73 -15.08 -15.85
C ALA A 319 18.33 -16.14 -14.89
N SER A 320 19.44 -15.80 -14.22
CA SER A 320 20.11 -16.66 -13.25
C SER A 320 19.82 -16.27 -11.80
N LEU A 321 19.31 -15.05 -11.58
CA LEU A 321 19.00 -14.53 -10.26
C LEU A 321 17.48 -14.57 -10.05
N ARG A 322 17.06 -15.39 -9.08
CA ARG A 322 15.69 -15.42 -8.58
C ARG A 322 15.68 -14.97 -7.12
N GLY A 323 14.64 -14.26 -6.71
CA GLY A 323 14.35 -14.03 -5.30
C GLY A 323 13.91 -15.32 -4.60
N CYS A 324 13.46 -15.24 -3.35
CA CYS A 324 12.96 -16.43 -2.63
C CYS A 324 11.74 -17.01 -3.37
N ASP A 325 11.69 -18.34 -3.49
CA ASP A 325 10.58 -19.07 -4.13
C ASP A 325 10.28 -20.35 -3.33
#